data_AF-A0A7X8S2P8-F1
#
_entry.id   AF-A0A7X8S2P8-F1
#
_cell.length_a   1.000
_cell.length_b   1.000
_cell.length_c   1.000
_cell.angle_alpha   90.00
_cell.angle_beta   90.00
_cell.angle_gamma   90.00
#
_symmetry.space_group_name_H-M   'P 1'
#
loop_
_entity.id
_entity.type
_entity.pdbx_description
1 polymer ?
#
loop_
_entity_poly.entity_id
_entity_poly.type
_entity_poly.pdbx_seq_one_letter_code
_entity_poly.pdbx_strand_id
1 'polypeptide(L)'
;MNYALAWRPAQQMEDIAGQPFDVWRDDDGGASTMFHRTLAGFLVRFIDGGDFHIDLACGHVTCTPVPEVSEDYALNLFTNQILPLLWTYDGTPVLHASCVVIDEKAYGFLGRSGRGKSTLAAAFARFGHAFLTDDGMVIETDGNGVKVRPYLASIRLLPDSCSALLGEESVDVDEDDDWAPKARIPASAMIPHAANAAPLAAIYLLDEPKSDCVTFAPLSVPAGVDALLQHSFLLDSHDKARVRTHFRSMVELAESCPMFALDYPRDFARIENTVAAIAAHARANATQRGN
;
A
#
# COMPACT_ATOMS: atom_id res chain seq x y z
N MET A 1 2.79 -17.38 -4.68
CA MET A 1 2.23 -17.99 -5.91
C MET A 1 1.93 -16.87 -6.91
N ASN A 2 1.95 -17.12 -8.22
CA ASN A 2 1.48 -16.12 -9.19
C ASN A 2 -0.01 -16.35 -9.42
N TYR A 3 -0.83 -15.34 -9.13
CA TYR A 3 -2.27 -15.39 -9.35
C TYR A 3 -2.62 -14.74 -10.69
N ALA A 4 -3.31 -15.47 -11.56
CA ALA A 4 -3.73 -14.97 -12.86
C ALA A 4 -5.18 -14.47 -12.81
N LEU A 5 -5.41 -13.24 -13.28
CA LEU A 5 -6.73 -12.64 -13.39
C LEU A 5 -7.41 -13.10 -14.69
N ALA A 6 -8.66 -13.53 -14.58
CA ALA A 6 -9.54 -13.80 -15.70
C ALA A 6 -10.81 -12.96 -15.57
N TRP A 7 -11.30 -12.45 -16.70
CA TRP A 7 -12.48 -11.59 -16.75
C TRP A 7 -13.73 -12.37 -17.10
N ARG A 8 -14.84 -12.04 -16.44
CA ARG A 8 -16.20 -12.39 -16.86
C ARG A 8 -16.96 -11.13 -17.28
N PRO A 9 -18.01 -11.28 -18.12
CA PRO A 9 -18.88 -10.16 -18.45
C PRO A 9 -19.45 -9.51 -17.18
N ALA A 10 -19.64 -8.19 -17.24
CA ALA A 10 -20.29 -7.46 -16.16
C ALA A 10 -21.70 -8.01 -15.92
N GLN A 11 -22.07 -8.16 -14.65
CA GLN A 11 -23.39 -8.64 -14.25
C GLN A 11 -23.82 -8.02 -12.93
N GLN A 12 -25.13 -7.91 -12.72
CA GLN A 12 -25.67 -7.51 -11.43
C GLN A 12 -25.26 -8.52 -10.35
N MET A 13 -24.96 -8.04 -9.15
CA MET A 13 -24.60 -8.91 -8.03
C MET A 13 -25.78 -9.78 -7.62
N GLU A 14 -25.60 -11.09 -7.67
CA GLU A 14 -26.56 -12.03 -7.13
C GLU A 14 -26.40 -12.17 -5.61
N ASP A 15 -27.47 -12.55 -4.92
CA ASP A 15 -27.41 -12.88 -3.50
C ASP A 15 -26.49 -14.08 -3.28
N ILE A 16 -25.52 -13.93 -2.37
CA ILE A 16 -24.64 -15.04 -1.98
C ILE A 16 -25.34 -15.85 -0.90
N ALA A 17 -25.44 -17.17 -1.13
CA ALA A 17 -25.94 -18.07 -0.11
C ALA A 17 -24.97 -18.16 1.08
N GLY A 18 -25.47 -17.85 2.27
CA GLY A 18 -24.69 -17.89 3.52
C GLY A 18 -24.09 -16.55 3.91
N GLN A 19 -23.79 -16.38 5.20
CA GLN A 19 -23.23 -15.14 5.71
C GLN A 19 -21.73 -15.03 5.38
N PRO A 20 -21.23 -13.82 5.10
CA PRO A 20 -19.80 -13.59 5.03
C PRO A 20 -19.14 -13.94 6.37
N PHE A 21 -17.92 -14.46 6.32
CA PHE A 21 -17.15 -14.70 7.55
C PHE A 21 -16.45 -13.43 8.05
N ASP A 22 -16.26 -12.43 7.18
CA ASP A 22 -15.71 -11.12 7.52
C ASP A 22 -16.35 -10.03 6.63
N VAL A 23 -16.45 -8.82 7.16
CA VAL A 23 -17.03 -7.66 6.48
C VAL A 23 -16.22 -6.43 6.80
N TRP A 24 -15.59 -5.86 5.77
CA TRP A 24 -14.98 -4.54 5.88
C TRP A 24 -16.03 -3.47 5.66
N ARG A 25 -15.89 -2.37 6.40
CA ARG A 25 -16.87 -1.30 6.46
C ARG A 25 -16.21 0.04 6.25
N ASP A 26 -16.93 0.93 5.60
CA ASP A 26 -16.55 2.32 5.47
C ASP A 26 -16.83 3.09 6.77
N ASP A 27 -16.39 4.35 6.81
CA ASP A 27 -16.51 5.20 8.00
C ASP A 27 -17.97 5.48 8.41
N ASP A 28 -18.92 5.36 7.48
CA ASP A 28 -20.36 5.47 7.74
C ASP A 28 -20.99 4.17 8.28
N GLY A 29 -20.20 3.10 8.39
CA GLY A 29 -20.62 1.78 8.84
C GLY A 29 -21.23 0.89 7.75
N GLY A 30 -21.37 1.40 6.52
CA GLY A 30 -21.77 0.63 5.34
C GLY A 30 -20.77 -0.48 5.04
N ALA A 31 -21.23 -1.61 4.51
CA ALA A 31 -20.33 -2.67 4.08
C ALA A 31 -19.69 -2.25 2.76
N SER A 32 -18.36 -2.26 2.69
CA SER A 32 -17.61 -1.99 1.46
C SER A 32 -17.07 -3.26 0.84
N THR A 33 -16.66 -4.23 1.67
CA THR A 33 -16.16 -5.52 1.19
C THR A 33 -16.68 -6.67 2.03
N MET A 34 -17.11 -7.75 1.39
CA MET A 34 -17.59 -8.96 2.03
C MET A 34 -16.72 -10.16 1.65
N PHE A 35 -16.38 -10.99 2.64
CA PHE A 35 -15.51 -12.14 2.47
C PHE A 35 -16.27 -13.43 2.73
N HIS A 36 -16.27 -14.32 1.75
CA HIS A 36 -16.93 -15.63 1.81
C HIS A 36 -15.91 -16.74 1.56
N ARG A 37 -16.07 -17.87 2.25
CA ARG A 37 -15.31 -19.10 1.95
C ARG A 37 -16.02 -19.89 0.88
N THR A 38 -15.25 -20.48 -0.03
CA THR A 38 -15.75 -21.42 -1.04
C THR A 38 -15.01 -22.76 -0.87
N LEU A 39 -15.43 -23.79 -1.62
CA LEU A 39 -14.73 -25.08 -1.59
C LEU A 39 -13.30 -24.99 -2.15
N ALA A 40 -13.06 -24.09 -3.11
CA ALA A 40 -11.77 -23.94 -3.79
C ALA A 40 -10.89 -22.79 -3.22
N GLY A 41 -11.47 -21.94 -2.38
CA GLY A 41 -10.77 -20.79 -1.81
C GLY A 41 -11.74 -19.77 -1.23
N PHE A 42 -11.85 -18.61 -1.89
CA PHE A 42 -12.60 -17.46 -1.38
C PHE A 42 -13.44 -16.78 -2.46
N LEU A 43 -14.44 -16.04 -2.01
CA LEU A 43 -15.10 -15.01 -2.79
C LEU A 43 -14.97 -13.70 -2.01
N VAL A 44 -14.38 -12.70 -2.65
CA VAL A 44 -14.28 -11.33 -2.13
C VAL A 44 -15.18 -10.45 -2.98
N ARG A 45 -16.18 -9.85 -2.34
CA ARG A 45 -17.18 -8.99 -2.98
C ARG A 45 -16.92 -7.54 -2.59
N PHE A 46 -16.62 -6.68 -3.56
CA PHE A 46 -16.57 -5.23 -3.38
C PHE A 46 -17.90 -4.64 -3.82
N ILE A 47 -18.66 -4.00 -2.92
CA ILE A 47 -20.06 -3.61 -3.17
C ILE A 47 -20.22 -2.73 -4.42
N ASP A 48 -19.23 -1.90 -4.69
CA ASP A 48 -19.15 -0.97 -5.82
C ASP A 48 -18.32 -1.52 -7.00
N GLY A 49 -17.62 -2.64 -6.84
CA GLY A 49 -16.63 -3.12 -7.82
C GLY A 49 -16.96 -4.46 -8.48
N GLY A 50 -17.65 -5.36 -7.79
CA GLY A 50 -17.94 -6.71 -8.26
C GLY A 50 -17.33 -7.84 -7.44
N ASP A 51 -17.43 -9.04 -8.00
CA ASP A 51 -17.06 -10.30 -7.35
C ASP A 51 -15.71 -10.83 -7.84
N PHE A 52 -14.81 -11.12 -6.91
CA PHE A 52 -13.54 -11.80 -7.15
C PHE A 52 -13.58 -13.21 -6.57
N HIS A 53 -13.73 -14.19 -7.46
CA HIS A 53 -13.65 -15.61 -7.09
C HIS A 53 -12.20 -16.06 -7.12
N ILE A 54 -11.70 -16.54 -5.99
CA ILE A 54 -10.32 -16.94 -5.78
C ILE A 54 -10.27 -18.46 -5.67
N ASP A 55 -9.64 -19.10 -6.65
CA ASP A 55 -9.31 -20.52 -6.60
C ASP A 55 -7.83 -20.67 -6.21
N LEU A 56 -7.61 -21.12 -4.97
CA LEU A 56 -6.27 -21.28 -4.41
C LEU A 56 -5.54 -22.50 -4.98
N ALA A 57 -6.25 -23.51 -5.48
CA ALA A 57 -5.65 -24.73 -5.98
C ALA A 57 -4.96 -24.50 -7.33
N CYS A 58 -5.57 -23.68 -8.20
CA CYS A 58 -4.99 -23.36 -9.51
C CYS A 58 -4.38 -21.96 -9.60
N GLY A 59 -4.48 -21.13 -8.55
CA GLY A 59 -3.93 -19.78 -8.56
C GLY A 59 -4.64 -18.86 -9.55
N HIS A 60 -5.95 -19.02 -9.72
CA HIS A 60 -6.75 -18.18 -10.60
C HIS A 60 -7.70 -17.29 -9.80
N VAL A 61 -7.80 -16.04 -10.23
CA VAL A 61 -8.80 -15.10 -9.74
C VAL A 61 -9.71 -14.75 -10.90
N THR A 62 -11.01 -14.98 -10.74
CA THR A 62 -12.00 -14.58 -11.74
C THR A 62 -12.74 -13.35 -11.24
N CYS A 63 -12.59 -12.23 -11.95
CA CYS A 63 -13.33 -11.00 -11.67
C CYS A 63 -14.61 -10.98 -12.49
N THR A 64 -15.69 -10.62 -11.81
CA THR A 64 -17.01 -10.39 -12.41
C THR A 64 -17.49 -9.02 -11.94
N PRO A 65 -17.25 -7.95 -12.73
CA PRO A 65 -17.59 -6.60 -12.32
C PRO A 65 -19.11 -6.39 -12.30
N VAL A 66 -19.56 -5.41 -11.53
CA VAL A 66 -20.94 -4.90 -11.67
C VAL A 66 -21.07 -4.08 -12.96
N PRO A 67 -22.29 -3.87 -13.50
CA PRO A 67 -22.45 -3.02 -14.68
C PRO A 67 -21.92 -1.61 -14.43
N GLU A 68 -21.44 -0.97 -15.48
CA GLU A 68 -20.91 0.41 -15.47
C GLU A 68 -19.56 0.60 -14.77
N VAL A 69 -19.04 -0.40 -14.06
CA VAL A 69 -17.65 -0.41 -13.58
C VAL A 69 -16.68 -0.61 -14.73
N SER A 70 -15.67 0.27 -14.82
CA SER A 70 -14.59 0.17 -15.79
C SER A 70 -13.66 -1.01 -15.48
N GLU A 71 -13.07 -1.60 -16.53
CA GLU A 71 -12.07 -2.66 -16.35
C GLU A 71 -10.86 -2.17 -15.54
N ASP A 72 -10.48 -0.89 -15.70
CA ASP A 72 -9.38 -0.28 -14.98
C ASP A 72 -9.65 -0.16 -13.47
N TYR A 73 -10.88 0.17 -13.07
CA TYR A 73 -11.27 0.16 -11.66
C TYR A 73 -11.21 -1.25 -11.07
N ALA A 74 -11.76 -2.25 -11.76
CA ALA A 74 -11.70 -3.63 -11.31
C ALA A 74 -10.25 -4.17 -11.28
N LEU A 75 -9.40 -3.77 -12.22
CA LEU A 75 -7.97 -4.11 -12.24
C LEU A 75 -7.23 -3.43 -11.08
N ASN A 76 -7.63 -2.21 -10.71
CA ASN A 76 -7.13 -1.52 -9.53
C ASN A 76 -7.50 -2.28 -8.24
N LEU A 77 -8.74 -2.73 -8.08
CA LEU A 77 -9.13 -3.61 -6.95
C LEU A 77 -8.31 -4.90 -6.93
N PHE A 78 -8.11 -5.53 -8.10
CA PHE A 78 -7.28 -6.73 -8.18
C PHE A 78 -5.84 -6.48 -7.70
N THR A 79 -5.21 -5.42 -8.21
CA THR A 79 -3.79 -5.14 -7.97
C THR A 79 -3.54 -4.54 -6.58
N ASN A 80 -4.40 -3.68 -6.07
CA ASN A 80 -4.17 -2.98 -4.81
C ASN A 80 -4.86 -3.62 -3.60
N GLN A 81 -5.80 -4.54 -3.80
CA GLN A 81 -6.49 -5.24 -2.71
C GLN A 81 -6.29 -6.75 -2.78
N ILE A 82 -6.71 -7.38 -3.87
CA ILE A 82 -6.72 -8.86 -3.97
C ILE A 82 -5.31 -9.45 -3.95
N LEU A 83 -4.38 -8.94 -4.78
CA LEU A 83 -3.00 -9.46 -4.80
C LEU A 83 -2.28 -9.29 -3.45
N PRO A 84 -2.32 -8.13 -2.77
CA PRO A 84 -1.78 -8.00 -1.42
C PRO A 84 -2.36 -8.99 -0.41
N LEU A 85 -3.68 -9.19 -0.42
CA LEU A 85 -4.36 -10.17 0.43
C LEU A 85 -3.84 -11.59 0.17
N LEU A 86 -3.67 -11.96 -1.10
CA LEU A 86 -3.19 -13.26 -1.52
C LEU A 86 -1.71 -13.49 -1.24
N TRP A 87 -0.87 -12.47 -1.40
CA TRP A 87 0.54 -12.56 -1.04
C TRP A 87 0.73 -12.72 0.46
N THR A 88 0.00 -11.96 1.28
CA THR A 88 0.04 -12.19 2.73
C THR A 88 -0.51 -13.57 3.09
N TYR A 89 -1.57 -14.02 2.41
CA TYR A 89 -2.08 -15.38 2.58
C TYR A 89 -1.02 -16.44 2.25
N ASP A 90 -0.23 -16.25 1.20
CA ASP A 90 0.89 -17.14 0.83
C ASP A 90 2.11 -17.03 1.76
N GLY A 91 2.11 -16.08 2.70
CA GLY A 91 3.17 -15.89 3.69
C GLY A 91 4.16 -14.77 3.36
N THR A 92 3.93 -13.98 2.30
CA THR A 92 4.71 -12.78 1.97
C THR A 92 3.98 -11.53 2.48
N PRO A 93 4.44 -10.88 3.56
CA PRO A 93 3.72 -9.74 4.12
C PRO A 93 3.66 -8.55 3.17
N VAL A 94 2.50 -7.92 3.11
CA VAL A 94 2.29 -6.67 2.36
C VAL A 94 1.72 -5.61 3.29
N LEU A 95 2.25 -4.40 3.18
CA LEU A 95 1.81 -3.23 3.94
C LEU A 95 1.19 -2.19 3.00
N HIS A 96 0.10 -1.56 3.43
CA HIS A 96 -0.48 -0.39 2.76
C HIS A 96 0.42 0.83 3.00
N ALA A 97 1.48 0.92 2.20
CA ALA A 97 2.53 1.91 2.34
C ALA A 97 3.08 2.32 0.97
N SER A 98 3.65 3.52 0.92
CA SER A 98 4.48 3.96 -0.21
C SER A 98 5.95 3.77 0.17
N CYS A 99 6.82 3.53 -0.80
CA CYS A 99 8.24 3.31 -0.53
C CYS A 99 9.13 4.04 -1.54
N VAL A 100 10.23 4.61 -1.06
CA VAL A 100 11.21 5.34 -1.87
C VAL A 100 12.62 4.81 -1.65
N VAL A 101 13.52 5.09 -2.60
CA VAL A 101 14.93 4.72 -2.56
C VAL A 101 15.79 5.96 -2.35
N ILE A 102 16.61 5.92 -1.30
CA ILE A 102 17.62 6.94 -1.00
C ILE A 102 18.93 6.18 -0.80
N ASP A 103 19.94 6.50 -1.62
CA ASP A 103 21.28 5.89 -1.55
C ASP A 103 21.20 4.34 -1.50
N GLU A 104 20.47 3.75 -2.45
CA GLU A 104 20.25 2.30 -2.64
C GLU A 104 19.46 1.58 -1.52
N LYS A 105 18.90 2.32 -0.55
CA LYS A 105 18.11 1.78 0.55
C LYS A 105 16.65 2.20 0.46
N ALA A 106 15.75 1.28 0.82
CA ALA A 106 14.31 1.50 0.85
C ALA A 106 13.86 2.16 2.15
N TYR A 107 12.95 3.13 2.03
CA TYR A 107 12.30 3.82 3.14
C TYR A 107 10.79 3.82 2.94
N GLY A 108 10.07 3.21 3.87
CA GLY A 108 8.61 3.08 3.81
C GLY A 108 7.91 4.27 4.48
N PHE A 109 6.76 4.68 3.94
CA PHE A 109 5.83 5.63 4.53
C PHE A 109 4.51 4.93 4.81
N LEU A 110 4.19 4.80 6.09
CA LEU A 110 3.02 4.14 6.63
C LEU A 110 2.05 5.17 7.20
N GLY A 111 0.75 4.89 7.21
CA GLY A 111 -0.25 5.79 7.77
C GLY A 111 -1.61 5.62 7.12
N ARG A 112 -2.65 6.17 7.75
CA ARG A 112 -4.04 6.08 7.25
C ARG A 112 -4.18 6.72 5.85
N SER A 113 -5.28 6.43 5.17
CA SER A 113 -5.62 7.13 3.92
C SER A 113 -5.63 8.65 4.14
N GLY A 114 -5.24 9.42 3.13
CA GLY A 114 -5.13 10.89 3.22
C GLY A 114 -3.95 11.43 4.02
N ARG A 115 -3.14 10.58 4.68
CA ARG A 115 -2.00 11.06 5.49
C ARG A 115 -0.77 11.51 4.70
N GLY A 116 -0.79 11.42 3.36
CA GLY A 116 0.28 11.94 2.49
C GLY A 116 1.37 10.94 2.08
N LYS A 117 1.12 9.62 2.20
CA LYS A 117 2.09 8.58 1.78
C LYS A 117 2.47 8.71 0.30
N SER A 118 1.47 8.67 -0.58
CA SER A 118 1.63 8.82 -2.03
C SER A 118 2.19 10.20 -2.39
N THR A 119 1.75 11.25 -1.68
CA THR A 119 2.26 12.62 -1.85
C THR A 119 3.76 12.70 -1.53
N LEU A 120 4.23 12.05 -0.46
CA LEU A 120 5.67 11.97 -0.17
C LEU A 120 6.41 11.17 -1.23
N ALA A 121 5.89 10.02 -1.66
CA ALA A 121 6.53 9.24 -2.72
C ALA A 121 6.71 10.07 -4.01
N ALA A 122 5.68 10.80 -4.42
CA ALA A 122 5.75 11.69 -5.57
C ALA A 122 6.70 12.87 -5.36
N ALA A 123 6.73 13.47 -4.16
CA ALA A 123 7.65 14.54 -3.84
C ALA A 123 9.12 14.07 -3.90
N PHE A 124 9.42 12.91 -3.32
CA PHE A 124 10.74 12.28 -3.42
C PHE A 124 11.13 12.03 -4.88
N ALA A 125 10.20 11.49 -5.68
CA ALA A 125 10.40 11.24 -7.11
C ALA A 125 10.72 12.55 -7.88
N ARG A 126 9.96 13.62 -7.64
CA ARG A 126 10.21 14.96 -8.18
C ARG A 126 11.61 15.49 -7.84
N PHE A 127 12.11 15.20 -6.63
CA PHE A 127 13.44 15.62 -6.18
C PHE A 127 14.54 14.56 -6.41
N GLY A 128 14.33 13.64 -7.37
CA GLY A 128 15.38 12.75 -7.89
C GLY A 128 15.54 11.43 -7.14
N HIS A 129 14.65 11.11 -6.19
CA HIS A 129 14.65 9.84 -5.46
C HIS A 129 13.58 8.89 -6.02
N ALA A 130 13.99 7.78 -6.61
CA ALA A 130 13.04 6.84 -7.20
C ALA A 130 12.08 6.23 -6.16
N PHE A 131 10.80 6.06 -6.52
CA PHE A 131 9.87 5.27 -5.72
C PHE A 131 9.98 3.78 -6.08
N LEU A 132 9.71 2.89 -5.11
CA LEU A 132 9.62 1.44 -5.32
C LEU A 132 8.19 0.98 -5.54
N THR A 133 7.27 1.58 -4.80
CA THR A 133 5.85 1.25 -4.84
C THR A 133 5.02 2.35 -4.20
N ASP A 134 3.76 2.40 -4.60
CA ASP A 134 2.69 3.06 -3.88
C ASP A 134 1.60 2.03 -3.54
N ASP A 135 0.84 2.25 -2.47
CA ASP A 135 -0.26 1.42 -1.95
C ASP A 135 0.05 -0.05 -1.53
N GLY A 136 1.10 -0.70 -2.04
CA GLY A 136 1.42 -2.10 -1.72
C GLY A 136 2.92 -2.38 -1.50
N MET A 137 3.43 -2.12 -0.30
CA MET A 137 4.83 -2.41 0.05
C MET A 137 5.01 -3.89 0.38
N VAL A 138 5.50 -4.65 -0.60
CA VAL A 138 5.76 -6.09 -0.49
C VAL A 138 7.10 -6.34 0.21
N ILE A 139 7.04 -7.03 1.34
CA ILE A 139 8.20 -7.31 2.20
C ILE A 139 8.74 -8.70 1.86
N GLU A 140 10.02 -8.74 1.47
CA GLU A 140 10.76 -9.97 1.22
C GLU A 140 11.84 -10.12 2.27
N THR A 141 11.83 -11.24 2.99
CA THR A 141 12.85 -11.57 3.97
C THR A 141 13.68 -12.74 3.45
N ASP A 142 14.98 -12.56 3.33
CA ASP A 142 15.94 -13.60 2.97
C ASP A 142 17.12 -13.64 3.96
N GLY A 143 18.08 -14.54 3.73
CA GLY A 143 19.27 -14.66 4.58
C GLY A 143 20.16 -13.41 4.64
N ASN A 144 19.93 -12.41 3.79
CA ASN A 144 20.63 -11.14 3.75
C ASN A 144 19.83 -9.98 4.37
N GLY A 145 18.66 -10.26 4.95
CA GLY A 145 17.83 -9.29 5.66
C GLY A 145 16.48 -9.02 4.97
N VAL A 146 15.90 -7.87 5.31
CA VAL A 146 14.59 -7.44 4.81
C VAL A 146 14.77 -6.52 3.61
N LYS A 147 14.05 -6.79 2.53
CA LYS A 147 14.01 -6.00 1.29
C LYS A 147 12.58 -5.63 0.93
N VAL A 148 12.44 -4.57 0.15
CA VAL A 148 11.19 -4.20 -0.50
C VAL A 148 11.33 -4.44 -2.00
N ARG A 149 10.40 -5.24 -2.54
CA ARG A 149 10.31 -5.48 -3.98
C ARG A 149 9.62 -4.28 -4.67
N PRO A 150 10.07 -3.86 -5.87
CA PRO A 150 9.31 -2.91 -6.66
C PRO A 150 7.92 -3.46 -6.98
N TYR A 151 6.90 -2.64 -6.78
CA TYR A 151 5.53 -2.99 -7.11
C TYR A 151 4.81 -1.77 -7.70
N LEU A 152 3.89 -2.02 -8.64
CA LEU A 152 3.18 -1.04 -9.49
C LEU A 152 3.98 0.23 -9.79
N ALA A 153 4.49 0.35 -11.03
CA ALA A 153 5.23 1.52 -11.49
C ALA A 153 4.32 2.75 -11.74
N SER A 154 3.53 3.14 -10.74
CA SER A 154 2.63 4.28 -10.73
C SER A 154 2.34 4.74 -9.30
N ILE A 155 2.06 6.03 -9.12
CA ILE A 155 1.64 6.63 -7.83
C ILE A 155 0.20 7.14 -7.97
N ARG A 156 -0.63 6.97 -6.94
CA ARG A 156 -2.00 7.53 -6.92
C ARG A 156 -2.05 8.81 -6.12
N LEU A 157 -2.28 9.93 -6.80
CA LEU A 157 -2.29 11.26 -6.19
C LEU A 157 -3.68 11.89 -6.24
N LEU A 158 -4.04 12.58 -5.16
CA LEU A 158 -5.17 13.50 -5.22
C LEU A 158 -4.88 14.63 -6.23
N PRO A 159 -5.90 15.20 -6.89
CA PRO A 159 -5.70 16.23 -7.91
C PRO A 159 -4.90 17.44 -7.43
N ASP A 160 -5.09 17.85 -6.18
CA ASP A 160 -4.35 18.95 -5.54
C ASP A 160 -2.84 18.65 -5.42
N SER A 161 -2.50 17.43 -5.01
CA SER A 161 -1.13 16.94 -4.91
C SER A 161 -0.50 16.82 -6.29
N CYS A 162 -1.26 16.39 -7.30
CA CYS A 162 -0.77 16.30 -8.67
C CYS A 162 -0.45 17.69 -9.22
N SER A 163 -1.39 18.64 -9.12
CA SER A 163 -1.17 20.03 -9.54
C SER A 163 0.04 20.65 -8.84
N ALA A 164 0.14 20.51 -7.52
CA ALA A 164 1.24 21.09 -6.75
C ALA A 164 2.61 20.46 -7.05
N LEU A 165 2.68 19.14 -7.28
CA LEU A 165 3.94 18.41 -7.43
C LEU A 165 4.34 18.14 -8.87
N LEU A 166 3.45 18.22 -9.84
CA LEU A 166 3.72 17.86 -11.23
C LEU A 166 3.24 18.91 -12.24
N GLY A 167 2.42 19.86 -11.81
CA GLY A 167 1.85 20.92 -12.65
C GLY A 167 0.53 20.50 -13.30
N GLU A 168 -0.27 21.49 -13.72
CA GLU A 168 -1.64 21.30 -14.23
C GLU A 168 -1.73 20.48 -15.53
N GLU A 169 -0.68 20.46 -16.36
CA GLU A 169 -0.65 19.74 -17.64
C GLU A 169 -0.39 18.22 -17.50
N SER A 170 -0.15 17.73 -16.28
CA SER A 170 0.29 16.35 -16.02
C SER A 170 -0.83 15.35 -15.68
N VAL A 171 -2.09 15.77 -15.75
CA VAL A 171 -3.21 15.02 -15.18
C VAL A 171 -4.17 14.55 -16.27
N ASP A 172 -4.04 13.29 -16.68
CA ASP A 172 -5.18 12.53 -17.17
C ASP A 172 -5.91 12.00 -15.93
N VAL A 173 -6.98 12.69 -15.53
CA VAL A 173 -7.83 12.23 -14.41
C VAL A 173 -8.71 11.12 -14.99
N ASP A 174 -8.53 9.88 -14.51
CA ASP A 174 -9.56 8.85 -14.68
C ASP A 174 -10.77 9.28 -13.82
N GLU A 175 -11.84 9.74 -14.47
CA GLU A 175 -13.05 10.28 -13.81
C GLU A 175 -13.91 9.20 -13.11
N ASP A 176 -13.54 7.91 -13.24
CA ASP A 176 -14.34 6.75 -12.80
C ASP A 176 -14.04 6.23 -11.38
N ASP A 177 -13.30 6.98 -10.55
CA ASP A 177 -12.94 6.57 -9.18
C ASP A 177 -13.84 7.30 -8.17
N ASP A 178 -14.88 6.62 -7.66
CA ASP A 178 -15.86 7.15 -6.68
C ASP A 178 -15.22 7.55 -5.32
N TRP A 179 -13.93 7.23 -5.12
CA TRP A 179 -13.07 7.84 -4.12
C TRP A 179 -12.34 9.05 -4.72
N ALA A 180 -12.76 10.28 -4.37
CA ALA A 180 -12.15 11.58 -4.77
C ALA A 180 -10.98 11.42 -5.77
N PRO A 181 -11.24 11.44 -7.09
CA PRO A 181 -10.54 10.62 -8.06
C PRO A 181 -9.04 10.87 -7.99
N LYS A 182 -8.32 9.89 -7.44
CA LYS A 182 -6.87 9.96 -7.38
C LYS A 182 -6.35 9.64 -8.77
N ALA A 183 -5.74 10.63 -9.41
CA ALA A 183 -5.06 10.43 -10.68
C ALA A 183 -3.93 9.40 -10.53
N ARG A 184 -3.90 8.44 -11.45
CA ARG A 184 -2.84 7.44 -11.52
C ARG A 184 -1.70 7.98 -12.36
N ILE A 185 -0.58 8.27 -11.73
CA ILE A 185 0.59 8.84 -12.40
C ILE A 185 1.60 7.72 -12.68
N PRO A 186 1.78 7.29 -13.94
CA PRO A 186 2.75 6.26 -14.28
C PRO A 186 4.19 6.77 -14.08
N ALA A 187 5.10 5.82 -13.85
CA ALA A 187 6.52 6.09 -13.78
C ALA A 187 7.01 6.77 -15.07
N SER A 188 7.85 7.78 -14.92
CA SER A 188 8.38 8.59 -16.01
C SER A 188 9.75 9.16 -15.62
N ALA A 189 10.35 9.97 -16.49
CA ALA A 189 11.57 10.71 -16.13
C ALA A 189 11.35 11.67 -14.93
N MET A 190 10.13 12.20 -14.78
CA MET A 190 9.75 13.10 -13.67
C MET A 190 9.37 12.33 -12.40
N ILE A 191 8.86 11.11 -12.56
CA ILE A 191 8.45 10.20 -11.47
C ILE A 191 9.25 8.90 -11.60
N PRO A 192 10.56 8.91 -11.27
CA PRO A 192 11.42 7.74 -11.46
C PRO A 192 10.99 6.55 -10.60
N HIS A 193 10.91 5.36 -11.19
CA HIS A 193 10.62 4.10 -10.49
C HIS A 193 11.89 3.24 -10.40
N ALA A 194 12.12 2.64 -9.24
CA ALA A 194 13.25 1.76 -9.01
C ALA A 194 12.97 0.36 -9.58
N ALA A 195 13.85 -0.12 -10.46
CA ALA A 195 13.66 -1.42 -11.13
C ALA A 195 14.01 -2.64 -10.27
N ASN A 196 14.79 -2.46 -9.20
CA ASN A 196 15.32 -3.55 -8.38
C ASN A 196 14.87 -3.44 -6.93
N ALA A 197 14.76 -4.57 -6.26
CA ALA A 197 14.51 -4.60 -4.81
C ALA A 197 15.65 -3.92 -4.05
N ALA A 198 15.29 -3.24 -2.96
CA ALA A 198 16.26 -2.53 -2.11
C ALA A 198 16.12 -2.96 -0.63
N PRO A 199 17.22 -3.02 0.13
CA PRO A 199 17.17 -3.31 1.57
C PRO A 199 16.33 -2.27 2.31
N LEU A 200 15.40 -2.73 3.14
CA LEU A 200 14.57 -1.85 3.96
C LEU A 200 15.39 -1.28 5.11
N ALA A 201 15.55 0.05 5.13
CA ALA A 201 16.39 0.73 6.11
C ALA A 201 15.61 1.39 7.24
N ALA A 202 14.40 1.90 6.98
CA ALA A 202 13.48 2.40 8.01
C ALA A 202 12.04 2.51 7.50
N ILE A 203 11.09 2.61 8.43
CA ILE A 203 9.69 2.97 8.15
C ILE A 203 9.33 4.23 8.92
N TYR A 204 8.68 5.17 8.24
CA TYR A 204 8.13 6.39 8.82
C TYR A 204 6.60 6.28 8.94
N LEU A 205 6.07 6.39 10.15
CA LEU A 205 4.64 6.44 10.43
C LEU A 205 4.14 7.88 10.38
N LEU A 206 3.16 8.12 9.52
CA LEU A 206 2.49 9.39 9.32
C LEU A 206 1.18 9.43 10.10
N ASP A 207 0.98 10.55 10.81
CA ASP A 207 -0.26 10.86 11.52
C ASP A 207 -0.76 12.27 11.09
N GLU A 208 -1.86 12.74 11.69
CA GLU A 208 -2.29 14.13 11.59
C GLU A 208 -1.16 15.09 12.02
N PRO A 209 -0.85 16.13 11.22
CA PRO A 209 0.20 17.08 11.55
C PRO A 209 -0.10 17.79 12.87
N LYS A 210 0.89 17.85 13.75
CA LYS A 210 0.80 18.55 15.05
C LYS A 210 1.83 19.66 15.17
N SER A 211 2.82 19.67 14.29
CA SER A 211 3.96 20.57 14.31
C SER A 211 4.08 21.39 13.02
N ASP A 212 4.55 22.61 13.18
CA ASP A 212 4.96 23.47 12.07
C ASP A 212 6.37 23.17 11.57
N CYS A 213 7.04 22.13 12.07
CA CYS A 213 8.34 21.67 11.58
C CYS A 213 8.39 20.15 11.42
N VAL A 214 9.35 19.67 10.62
CA VAL A 214 9.60 18.24 10.44
C VAL A 214 10.23 17.69 11.71
N THR A 215 9.58 16.71 12.32
CA THR A 215 10.10 16.04 13.53
C THR A 215 10.06 14.52 13.36
N PHE A 216 11.00 13.86 14.05
CA PHE A 216 11.17 12.42 14.03
C PHE A 216 11.22 11.94 15.48
N ALA A 217 10.38 10.97 15.83
CA ALA A 217 10.42 10.32 17.13
C ALA A 217 10.53 8.80 16.94
N PRO A 218 11.52 8.11 17.56
CA PRO A 218 11.63 6.66 17.44
C PRO A 218 10.39 5.98 18.04
N LEU A 219 9.90 4.95 17.36
CA LEU A 219 8.84 4.09 17.88
C LEU A 219 9.45 2.93 18.68
N SER A 220 8.79 2.56 19.77
CA SER A 220 9.07 1.30 20.45
C SER A 220 8.61 0.13 19.58
N VAL A 221 9.18 -1.06 19.77
CA VAL A 221 8.76 -2.27 19.05
C VAL A 221 7.25 -2.52 19.19
N PRO A 222 6.62 -2.43 20.38
CA PRO A 222 5.16 -2.59 20.49
C PRO A 222 4.36 -1.57 19.68
N ALA A 223 4.77 -0.30 19.67
CA ALA A 223 4.11 0.73 18.85
C ALA A 223 4.32 0.50 17.35
N GLY A 224 5.49 0.00 16.96
CA GLY A 224 5.78 -0.42 15.58
C GLY A 224 4.90 -1.58 15.14
N VAL A 225 4.79 -2.64 15.95
CA VAL A 225 3.92 -3.79 15.67
C VAL A 225 2.46 -3.37 15.52
N ASP A 226 1.94 -2.52 16.41
CA ASP A 226 0.58 -1.98 16.30
C ASP A 226 0.38 -1.24 14.97
N ALA A 227 1.30 -0.34 14.62
CA ALA A 227 1.25 0.38 13.35
C ALA A 227 1.30 -0.57 12.13
N LEU A 228 2.20 -1.55 12.13
CA LEU A 228 2.32 -2.52 11.04
C LEU A 228 1.04 -3.34 10.86
N LEU A 229 0.44 -3.82 11.96
CA LEU A 229 -0.80 -4.59 11.92
C LEU A 229 -1.96 -3.78 11.34
N GLN A 230 -2.12 -2.52 11.79
CA GLN A 230 -3.16 -1.60 11.30
C GLN A 230 -3.08 -1.31 9.80
N HIS A 231 -1.91 -1.51 9.21
CA HIS A 231 -1.63 -1.21 7.81
C HIS A 231 -1.23 -2.45 7.01
N SER A 232 -1.58 -3.63 7.49
CA SER A 232 -1.27 -4.90 6.82
C SER A 232 -2.52 -5.52 6.18
N PHE A 233 -2.31 -6.27 5.09
CA PHE A 233 -3.39 -7.01 4.44
C PHE A 233 -3.55 -8.40 5.08
N LEU A 234 -4.76 -8.76 5.49
CA LEU A 234 -5.07 -10.08 6.08
C LEU A 234 -6.40 -10.61 5.54
N LEU A 235 -6.34 -11.70 4.76
CA LEU A 235 -7.51 -12.26 4.07
C LEU A 235 -8.45 -13.09 4.98
N ASP A 236 -7.90 -13.92 5.85
CA ASP A 236 -8.70 -14.76 6.74
C ASP A 236 -8.30 -14.51 8.20
N SER A 237 -9.01 -13.59 8.83
CA SER A 237 -8.86 -13.19 10.24
C SER A 237 -9.22 -14.31 11.23
N HIS A 238 -9.88 -15.37 10.78
CA HIS A 238 -10.34 -16.48 11.62
C HIS A 238 -9.44 -17.72 11.53
N ASP A 239 -8.54 -17.79 10.54
CA ASP A 239 -7.49 -18.81 10.48
C ASP A 239 -6.37 -18.51 11.49
N LYS A 240 -6.48 -19.12 12.67
CA LYS A 240 -5.54 -18.92 13.78
C LYS A 240 -4.08 -19.19 13.42
N ALA A 241 -3.81 -20.14 12.52
CA ALA A 241 -2.44 -20.48 12.14
C ALA A 241 -1.82 -19.36 11.28
N ARG A 242 -2.61 -18.82 10.35
CA ARG A 242 -2.21 -17.70 9.50
C ARG A 242 -2.10 -16.41 10.28
N VAL A 243 -3.07 -16.09 11.13
CA VAL A 243 -3.02 -14.92 12.04
C VAL A 243 -1.76 -14.94 12.89
N ARG A 244 -1.42 -16.10 13.49
CA ARG A 244 -0.19 -16.23 14.28
C ARG A 244 1.07 -16.00 13.45
N THR A 245 1.10 -16.52 12.22
CA THR A 245 2.24 -16.35 11.32
C THR A 245 2.41 -14.88 10.92
N HIS A 246 1.29 -14.23 10.54
CA HIS A 246 1.26 -12.82 10.19
C HIS A 246 1.72 -11.92 11.33
N PHE A 247 1.17 -12.12 12.54
CA PHE A 247 1.58 -11.39 13.73
C PHE A 247 3.08 -11.53 14.01
N ARG A 248 3.62 -12.75 13.92
CA ARG A 248 5.06 -12.98 14.10
C ARG A 248 5.89 -12.23 13.05
N SER A 249 5.48 -12.23 11.78
CA SER A 249 6.17 -11.47 10.73
C SER A 249 6.18 -9.97 11.02
N MET A 250 5.11 -9.41 11.60
CA MET A 250 5.07 -7.99 12.00
C MET A 250 6.01 -7.70 13.19
N VAL A 251 6.11 -8.62 14.15
CA VAL A 251 7.09 -8.52 15.26
C VAL A 251 8.51 -8.56 14.73
N GLU A 252 8.84 -9.57 13.91
CA GLU A 252 10.18 -9.72 13.33
C GLU A 252 10.57 -8.48 12.49
N LEU A 253 9.62 -7.89 11.76
CA LEU A 253 9.83 -6.66 11.01
C LEU A 253 10.07 -5.45 11.93
N ALA A 254 9.26 -5.25 12.96
CA ALA A 254 9.41 -4.14 13.91
C ALA A 254 10.70 -4.23 14.74
N GLU A 255 11.19 -5.44 15.02
CA GLU A 255 12.47 -5.65 15.72
C GLU A 255 13.67 -5.42 14.79
N SER A 256 13.55 -5.78 13.51
CA SER A 256 14.64 -5.73 12.54
C SER A 256 14.72 -4.42 11.74
N CYS A 257 13.67 -3.59 11.75
CA CYS A 257 13.58 -2.34 11.00
C CYS A 257 13.32 -1.15 11.95
N PRO A 258 14.17 -0.10 11.95
CA PRO A 258 13.90 1.12 12.71
C PRO A 258 12.63 1.79 12.22
N MET A 259 11.77 2.18 13.16
CA MET A 259 10.53 2.87 12.86
C MET A 259 10.47 4.21 13.58
N PHE A 260 9.93 5.22 12.90
CA PHE A 260 9.83 6.58 13.43
C PHE A 260 8.44 7.16 13.19
N ALA A 261 7.86 7.80 14.19
CA ALA A 261 6.78 8.76 13.95
C ALA A 261 7.36 9.98 13.23
N LEU A 262 6.78 10.31 12.09
CA LEU A 262 7.14 11.46 11.26
C LEU A 262 5.98 12.45 11.28
N ASP A 263 6.22 13.62 11.86
CA ASP A 263 5.31 14.76 11.81
C ASP A 263 5.93 15.85 10.93
N TYR A 264 5.13 16.42 10.03
CA TYR A 264 5.57 17.48 9.13
C TYR A 264 4.41 18.35 8.65
N PRO A 265 4.65 19.64 8.33
CA PRO A 265 3.62 20.53 7.80
C PRO A 265 3.07 20.04 6.47
N ARG A 266 1.74 19.94 6.35
CA ARG A 266 1.05 19.60 5.10
C ARG A 266 0.95 20.82 4.18
N ASP A 267 2.11 21.32 3.77
CA ASP A 267 2.27 22.52 2.95
C ASP A 267 3.21 22.25 1.77
N PHE A 268 2.66 22.33 0.56
CA PHE A 268 3.41 22.10 -0.69
C PHE A 268 4.54 23.11 -0.89
N ALA A 269 4.42 24.34 -0.40
CA ALA A 269 5.50 25.33 -0.49
C ALA A 269 6.74 24.91 0.31
N ARG A 270 6.57 23.98 1.27
CA ARG A 270 7.61 23.50 2.18
C ARG A 270 8.02 22.05 1.89
N ILE A 271 7.43 21.41 0.87
CA ILE A 271 7.61 19.97 0.62
C ILE A 271 9.05 19.61 0.27
N GLU A 272 9.79 20.50 -0.41
CA GLU A 272 11.21 20.30 -0.70
C GLU A 272 12.03 20.22 0.59
N ASN A 273 11.79 21.13 1.53
CA ASN A 273 12.44 21.12 2.84
C ASN A 273 12.08 19.86 3.64
N THR A 274 10.83 19.39 3.52
CA THR A 274 10.39 18.14 4.13
C THR A 274 11.15 16.94 3.56
N VAL A 275 11.26 16.84 2.24
CA VAL A 275 12.02 15.77 1.56
C VAL A 275 13.49 15.81 1.98
N ALA A 276 14.11 16.99 1.97
CA ALA A 276 15.51 17.17 2.40
C ALA A 276 15.74 16.74 3.86
N ALA A 277 14.83 17.10 4.78
CA ALA A 277 14.93 16.73 6.18
C ALA A 277 14.80 15.21 6.39
N ILE A 278 13.84 14.56 5.71
CA ILE A 278 13.67 13.10 5.76
C ILE A 278 14.88 12.39 5.16
N ALA A 279 15.42 12.87 4.02
CA ALA A 279 16.60 12.29 3.40
C ALA A 279 17.86 12.43 4.29
N ALA A 280 18.03 13.56 4.96
CA ALA A 280 19.12 13.76 5.92
C ALA A 280 19.00 12.80 7.12
N HIS A 281 17.79 12.68 7.69
CA HIS A 281 17.51 11.74 8.78
C HIS A 281 17.75 10.28 8.36
N ALA A 282 17.28 9.90 7.16
CA ALA A 282 17.49 8.57 6.58
C ALA A 282 18.98 8.20 6.49
N ARG A 283 19.82 9.11 5.95
CA ARG A 283 21.27 8.92 5.84
C ARG A 283 21.96 8.78 7.19
N ALA A 284 21.59 9.61 8.15
CA ALA A 284 22.15 9.57 9.50
C ALA A 284 21.89 8.21 10.18
N ASN A 285 20.66 7.69 10.08
CA ASN A 285 20.28 6.39 10.64
C ASN A 285 20.94 5.23 9.89
N ALA A 286 21.05 5.32 8.56
CA ALA A 286 21.71 4.30 7.74
C ALA A 286 23.19 4.10 8.11
N THR A 287 23.86 5.17 8.56
CA THR A 287 25.28 5.13 8.97
C THR A 287 25.46 4.43 10.31
N GLN A 288 24.51 4.59 11.23
CA GLN A 288 24.56 3.95 12.56
C GLN A 288 24.41 2.42 12.52
N ARG A 289 23.91 1.85 11.41
CA ARG A 289 23.82 0.38 11.18
C ARG A 289 25.03 -0.22 10.47
N GLY A 290 25.87 0.59 9.84
CA GLY A 290 27.02 0.12 9.06
C GLY A 290 28.30 -0.08 9.89
N ASN A 291 28.29 0.31 11.16
CA ASN A 291 29.34 0.08 12.15
C ASN A 291 28.89 -0.96 13.17
#